data_AF-A0A2G4GWK9-F1
#
_entry.id   AF-A0A2G4GWK9-F1
#
_cell.length_a   1.000
_cell.length_b   1.000
_cell.length_c   1.000
_cell.angle_alpha   90.00
_cell.angle_beta   90.00
_cell.angle_gamma   90.00
#
_symmetry.space_group_name_H-M   'P 1'
#
loop_
_entity.id
_entity.type
_entity.pdbx_description
1 polymer ?
#
loop_
_entity_poly.entity_id
_entity_poly.type
_entity_poly.pdbx_seq_one_letter_code
_entity_poly.pdbx_strand_id
1 'polypeptide(L)'
;MTTARIPLPRPPATNPAELLVRYTVPIITVHILALLVFVPAFFSWTSVILCVAGVHVFGQTITMGYHRLLAHRSFNTPRWFEHTLVLGALCCLEDSP
;
A
#
# COMPACT_ATOMS: atom_id res chain seq x y z
N MET A 1 -13.68 -33.16 -32.76
CA MET A 1 -13.24 -31.79 -33.11
C MET A 1 -12.50 -31.23 -31.89
N THR A 2 -11.18 -31.11 -31.99
CA THR A 2 -10.31 -30.65 -30.89
C THR A 2 -10.01 -29.18 -31.13
N THR A 3 -10.57 -28.29 -30.31
CA THR A 3 -10.32 -26.85 -30.42
C THR A 3 -8.85 -26.58 -30.08
N ALA A 4 -8.04 -26.26 -31.09
CA ALA A 4 -6.66 -25.85 -30.88
C ALA A 4 -6.64 -24.56 -30.04
N ARG A 5 -5.98 -24.58 -28.89
CA ARG A 5 -5.82 -23.39 -28.05
C ARG A 5 -4.87 -22.43 -28.75
N ILE A 6 -5.37 -21.29 -29.20
CA ILE A 6 -4.53 -20.19 -29.69
C ILE A 6 -3.84 -19.57 -28.47
N PRO A 7 -2.48 -19.55 -28.40
CA PRO A 7 -1.78 -18.87 -27.34
C PRO A 7 -2.00 -17.37 -27.48
N LEU A 8 -2.65 -16.76 -26.49
CA LEU A 8 -2.80 -15.30 -26.44
C LEU A 8 -1.51 -14.68 -25.86
N PRO A 9 -0.95 -13.63 -26.48
CA PRO A 9 0.14 -12.89 -25.88
C PRO A 9 -0.33 -12.25 -24.57
N ARG A 10 0.56 -12.22 -23.57
CA ARG A 10 0.23 -11.57 -22.29
C ARG A 10 0.00 -10.08 -22.53
N PRO A 11 -1.09 -9.49 -21.99
CA PRO A 11 -1.27 -8.05 -22.00
C PRO A 11 -0.03 -7.34 -21.44
N PRO A 12 0.40 -6.20 -22.01
CA PRO A 12 1.53 -5.43 -21.49
C PRO A 12 1.39 -5.11 -19.99
N ALA A 13 0.16 -4.84 -19.52
CA ALA A 13 -0.17 -4.61 -18.12
C ALA A 13 0.07 -5.81 -17.19
N THR A 14 0.28 -7.00 -17.74
CA THR A 14 0.61 -8.23 -16.99
C THR A 14 2.06 -8.65 -17.17
N ASN A 15 2.91 -7.74 -17.66
CA ASN A 15 4.35 -7.98 -17.69
C ASN A 15 4.89 -8.01 -16.25
N PRO A 16 5.30 -9.19 -15.75
CA PRO A 16 5.68 -9.34 -14.35
C PRO A 16 6.96 -8.55 -14.02
N ALA A 17 7.84 -8.32 -14.99
CA ALA A 17 9.12 -7.65 -14.74
C ALA A 17 8.94 -6.17 -14.35
N GLU A 18 8.08 -5.45 -15.06
CA GLU A 18 7.82 -4.03 -14.80
C GLU A 18 7.10 -3.84 -13.46
N LEU A 19 6.06 -4.65 -13.21
CA LEU A 19 5.29 -4.63 -11.98
C LEU A 19 6.16 -4.98 -10.76
N LEU A 20 7.04 -5.98 -10.89
CA LEU A 20 7.97 -6.36 -9.83
C LEU A 20 8.94 -5.23 -9.51
N VAL A 21 9.55 -4.57 -10.51
CA VAL A 21 10.49 -3.46 -10.25
C VAL A 21 9.79 -2.30 -9.54
N ARG A 22 8.57 -1.96 -9.97
CA ARG A 22 7.75 -0.89 -9.37
C ARG A 22 7.52 -1.07 -7.86
N TYR A 23 7.36 -2.29 -7.38
CA TYR A 23 7.18 -2.57 -5.95
C TYR A 23 8.50 -2.91 -5.22
N THR A 24 9.37 -3.67 -5.87
CA THR A 24 10.60 -4.21 -5.26
C THR A 24 11.55 -3.08 -4.88
N VAL A 25 11.72 -2.08 -5.74
CA VAL A 25 12.65 -0.97 -5.48
C VAL A 25 12.21 -0.16 -4.24
N PRO A 26 10.98 0.39 -4.17
CA PRO A 26 10.55 1.13 -2.98
C PRO A 26 10.59 0.30 -1.70
N ILE A 27 10.13 -0.96 -1.75
CA ILE A 27 10.12 -1.84 -0.58
C ILE A 27 11.55 -2.08 -0.07
N ILE A 28 12.49 -2.44 -0.93
CA ILE A 28 13.89 -2.64 -0.53
C ILE A 28 14.47 -1.33 0.02
N THR A 29 14.21 -0.19 -0.63
CA THR A 29 14.70 1.12 -0.18
C THR A 29 14.23 1.45 1.23
N VAL A 30 12.93 1.30 1.54
CA VAL A 30 12.43 1.63 2.89
C VAL A 30 13.01 0.71 3.97
N HIS A 31 13.25 -0.57 3.65
CA HIS A 31 13.86 -1.51 4.60
C HIS A 31 15.33 -1.19 4.86
N ILE A 32 16.10 -0.82 3.82
CA ILE A 32 17.48 -0.38 3.99
C ILE A 32 17.54 0.92 4.80
N LEU A 33 16.65 1.89 4.51
CA LEU A 33 16.56 3.14 5.28
C LEU A 33 16.18 2.90 6.75
N ALA A 34 15.36 1.90 7.05
CA ALA A 34 15.00 1.55 8.42
C ALA A 34 16.23 1.14 9.27
N LEU A 35 17.30 0.62 8.65
CA LEU A 35 18.55 0.29 9.35
C LEU A 35 19.28 1.53 9.90
N LEU A 36 18.93 2.75 9.46
CA LEU A 36 19.46 3.98 10.04
C LEU A 36 19.13 4.12 11.52
N VAL A 37 18.15 3.37 12.04
CA VAL A 37 17.84 3.29 13.47
C VAL A 37 19.05 2.90 14.34
N PHE A 38 20.02 2.16 13.79
CA PHE A 38 21.24 1.77 14.52
C PHE A 38 22.28 2.88 14.65
N VAL A 39 22.11 3.98 13.91
CA VAL A 39 22.97 5.15 13.98
C VAL A 39 22.36 6.14 14.99
N PRO A 40 23.03 6.45 16.12
CA PRO A 40 22.42 7.24 17.20
C PRO A 40 21.87 8.60 16.78
N ALA A 41 22.44 9.23 15.74
CA ALA A 41 21.97 10.50 15.20
C ALA A 41 20.55 10.45 14.60
N PHE A 42 20.04 9.26 14.26
CA PHE A 42 18.72 9.07 13.65
C PHE A 42 17.71 8.38 14.58
N PHE A 43 18.09 8.08 15.83
CA PHE A 43 17.22 7.39 16.79
C PHE A 43 16.48 8.37 17.72
N SER A 44 15.18 8.14 17.94
CA SER A 44 14.39 8.84 18.95
C SER A 44 13.28 7.96 19.52
N TRP A 45 13.01 8.07 20.83
CA TRP A 45 11.84 7.41 21.43
C TRP A 45 10.53 7.95 20.88
N THR A 46 10.50 9.23 20.47
CA THR A 46 9.33 9.81 19.79
C THR A 46 9.04 9.09 18.49
N SER A 47 10.06 8.73 17.68
CA SER A 47 9.83 8.00 16.43
C SER A 47 9.34 6.57 16.68
N VAL A 48 9.76 5.93 17.77
CA VAL A 48 9.22 4.60 18.16
C VAL A 48 7.73 4.70 18.46
N ILE A 49 7.32 5.68 19.27
CA ILE A 49 5.90 5.90 19.61
C ILE A 49 5.09 6.22 18.35
N LEU A 50 5.60 7.12 17.50
CA LEU A 50 4.94 7.48 16.24
C LEU A 50 4.84 6.29 15.27
N CYS A 51 5.84 5.40 15.23
CA CYS A 51 5.80 4.19 14.42
C CYS A 51 4.65 3.26 14.87
N VAL A 52 4.59 2.95 16.17
CA VAL A 52 3.53 2.09 16.74
C VAL A 52 2.15 2.72 16.53
N ALA A 53 2.00 4.01 16.87
CA ALA A 53 0.73 4.71 16.68
C ALA A 53 0.33 4.79 15.20
N GLY A 54 1.29 5.09 14.32
CA GLY A 54 1.09 5.22 12.87
C GLY A 54 0.60 3.93 12.24
N VAL A 55 1.18 2.77 12.59
CA VAL A 55 0.72 1.45 12.10
C VAL A 55 -0.77 1.26 12.38
N HIS A 56 -1.24 1.61 13.57
CA HIS A 56 -2.65 1.48 13.91
C HIS A 56 -3.50 2.54 13.21
N VAL A 57 -3.09 3.82 13.23
CA VAL A 57 -3.85 4.91 12.60
C VAL A 57 -4.04 4.65 11.10
N PHE A 58 -2.96 4.41 10.35
CA PHE A 58 -3.04 4.21 8.90
C PHE A 58 -3.61 2.83 8.55
N GLY A 59 -3.29 1.78 9.30
CA GLY A 59 -3.85 0.44 9.09
C GLY A 59 -5.38 0.39 9.23
N GLN A 60 -5.97 1.20 10.11
CA GLN A 60 -7.43 1.33 10.16
C GLN A 60 -7.98 2.07 8.93
N THR A 61 -7.28 3.08 8.42
CA THR A 61 -7.76 3.82 7.24
C THR A 61 -7.80 2.98 5.97
N ILE A 62 -6.89 2.04 5.75
CA ILE A 62 -6.97 1.12 4.59
C ILE A 62 -8.10 0.10 4.75
N THR A 63 -8.29 -0.42 5.96
CA THR A 63 -9.37 -1.37 6.27
C THR A 63 -10.76 -0.73 6.12
N MET A 64 -10.93 0.50 6.61
CA MET A 64 -12.22 1.21 6.53
C MET A 64 -12.42 1.88 5.16
N GLY A 65 -11.39 2.53 4.62
CA GLY A 65 -11.42 3.27 3.36
C GLY A 65 -11.39 2.35 2.14
N TYR A 66 -10.23 1.81 1.79
CA TYR A 66 -10.08 1.03 0.56
C TYR A 66 -10.95 -0.23 0.59
N HIS A 67 -10.83 -1.01 1.67
CA HIS A 67 -11.49 -2.31 1.73
C HIS A 67 -13.01 -2.19 1.96
N ARG A 68 -13.46 -1.54 3.04
CA ARG A 68 -14.90 -1.52 3.38
C ARG A 68 -15.71 -0.48 2.61
N LEU A 69 -15.21 0.75 2.48
CA LEU A 69 -15.94 1.86 1.85
C LEU A 69 -15.88 1.80 0.32
N LEU A 70 -14.69 1.68 -0.28
CA LEU A 70 -14.53 1.70 -1.74
C LEU A 70 -14.81 0.34 -2.40
N ALA A 71 -14.15 -0.73 -1.94
CA ALA A 71 -14.27 -2.04 -2.58
C ALA A 71 -15.61 -2.73 -2.24
N HIS A 72 -16.00 -2.75 -0.96
CA HIS A 72 -17.21 -3.44 -0.51
C HIS A 72 -18.45 -2.55 -0.34
N ARG A 73 -18.32 -1.22 -0.40
CA ARG A 73 -19.43 -0.27 -0.24
C ARG A 73 -20.32 -0.57 0.97
N SER A 74 -19.72 -0.94 2.09
CA SER A 74 -20.44 -1.44 3.28
C SER A 74 -21.17 -0.34 4.07
N PHE A 75 -20.82 0.92 3.88
CA PHE A 75 -21.45 2.07 4.53
C PHE A 75 -21.25 3.34 3.69
N ASN A 76 -22.02 4.40 3.97
CA ASN A 76 -21.89 5.71 3.33
C ASN A 76 -21.37 6.73 4.35
N THR A 77 -20.55 7.69 3.90
CA THR A 77 -19.99 8.76 4.76
C THR A 77 -20.00 10.11 4.05
N PRO A 78 -19.92 11.25 4.76
CA PRO A 78 -19.71 12.54 4.11
C PRO A 78 -18.37 12.56 3.36
N ARG A 79 -18.32 13.24 2.21
CA ARG A 79 -17.16 13.24 1.31
C ARG A 79 -15.83 13.62 1.96
N TRP A 80 -15.85 14.56 2.91
CA TRP A 80 -14.62 14.95 3.61
C TRP A 80 -14.01 13.78 4.39
N PHE A 81 -14.84 12.92 4.97
CA PHE A 81 -14.40 11.79 5.77
C PHE A 81 -13.91 10.65 4.87
N GLU A 82 -14.61 10.38 3.77
CA GLU A 82 -14.14 9.47 2.72
C GLU A 82 -12.75 9.86 2.22
N HIS A 83 -12.54 11.14 1.87
CA HIS A 83 -11.23 11.62 1.43
C HIS A 83 -10.17 11.47 2.53
N THR A 84 -10.48 11.76 3.79
CA THR A 84 -9.53 11.56 4.91
C THR A 84 -9.12 10.10 5.04
N LEU A 85 -10.06 9.15 4.94
CA LEU A 85 -9.77 7.72 4.98
C LEU A 85 -8.91 7.27 3.79
N VAL A 86 -9.22 7.75 2.58
CA VAL A 86 -8.48 7.42 1.36
C VAL A 86 -7.06 7.99 1.40
N LEU A 87 -6.90 9.24 1.85
CA LEU A 87 -5.60 9.89 2.01
C LEU A 87 -4.76 9.20 3.08
N GLY A 88 -5.38 8.77 4.19
CA GLY A 88 -4.69 7.99 5.21
C GLY A 88 -4.24 6.62 4.68
N ALA A 89 -5.07 5.95 3.89
CA ALA A 89 -4.77 4.63 3.33
C ALA A 89 -3.60 4.69 2.31
N LEU A 90 -3.42 5.81 1.60
CA LEU A 90 -2.25 6.02 0.73
C LEU A 90 -0.92 5.93 1.49
N CYS A 91 -0.92 6.20 2.80
CA CYS A 91 0.28 6.08 3.64
C CYS A 91 0.69 4.62 3.92
N CYS A 92 -0.10 3.63 3.50
CA CYS A 92 0.19 2.20 3.70
C CYS A 92 1.07 1.59 2.59
N LEU A 93 1.33 2.30 1.49
CA LEU A 93 2.12 1.80 0.35
C LEU A 93 1.52 0.53 -0.28
N GLU A 94 0.19 0.44 -0.37
CA GLU A 94 -0.55 -0.70 -0.97
C GLU A 94 -1.18 -0.34 -2.33
N ASP A 95 -0.50 0.53 -3.08
CA ASP A 95 -0.95 1.12 -4.34
C ASP A 95 -2.23 1.98 -4.22
N SER A 96 -2.67 2.57 -5.33
CA SER A 96 -3.92 3.31 -5.40
C SER A 96 -5.13 2.36 -5.34
N PRO A 97 -6.29 2.81 -4.81
CA PRO A 97 -7.50 1.98 -4.70
C PRO A 97 -8.12 1.64 -6.05
#